data_AF-A0A7U9XKG5-F1
#
_entry.id   AF-A0A7U9XKG5-F1
#
_cell.length_a   1.000
_cell.length_b   1.000
_cell.length_c   1.000
_cell.angle_alpha   90.00
_cell.angle_beta   90.00
_cell.angle_gamma   90.00
#
_symmetry.space_group_name_H-M   'P 1'
#
loop_
_entity.id
_entity.type
_entity.pdbx_description
1 polymer ?
#
loop_
_entity_poly.entity_id
_entity_poly.type
_entity_poly.pdbx_seq_one_letter_code
_entity_poly.pdbx_strand_id
1 'polypeptide(L)'
;MERDMTTGKPVKIILNFTIPIFIGNVFQQFYSMADTIIVGKFVGNTALAAVGACGTLSFLILGFLIGMTAGFTVVTAQHYGAGNKRAMRQSAASAAVLSAIVSVVLTVLSMVFMRNILHLMNTPSDMFAQAYDYIMVICGGIVAQVAYNLLAGILRAIGDSRRPLYFLILAALLNIILDLVFIIVFGMGAAGAAYATVISQGISGILCLLYIIKKVPELRLSREDFRINWDLMKWQMKIGFPMAFQYSITAIGTIVVQSALNVLGSIAVAGYSAAVKIEQIVTQAYIALGTAMSTYCAQNVGAGKIGRIRKGFVCASWMSEVYAVLTGILVFFWGKYMTVLFVSENVSEIMSYVDICLKCVAVSFVFLAVVNVYRNGIQGMGYGLLPMTAGIAELAGRCMAVLAASHYGSYMGICLASPAAWVLASGLLLVMYFRIMHQYKMKGMLNDEEASVILKKRYT
;
A
#
# COMPACT_ATOMS: atom_id res chain seq x y z
N MET A 1 17.32 12.66 -17.08
CA MET A 1 17.02 11.27 -16.65
C MET A 1 15.60 10.98 -17.12
N GLU A 2 15.40 9.89 -17.86
CA GLU A 2 14.11 9.58 -18.52
C GLU A 2 12.99 9.47 -17.48
N ARG A 3 12.08 10.46 -17.47
CA ARG A 3 10.81 10.44 -16.72
C ARG A 3 9.74 9.63 -17.45
N ASP A 4 9.92 9.46 -18.75
CA ASP A 4 9.03 8.72 -19.63
C ASP A 4 9.32 7.21 -19.54
N MET A 5 8.35 6.42 -19.08
CA MET A 5 8.46 4.96 -18.99
C MET A 5 8.16 4.24 -20.32
N THR A 6 7.76 4.99 -21.34
CA THR A 6 7.38 4.46 -22.66
C THR A 6 8.57 4.26 -23.60
N THR A 7 9.76 4.72 -23.22
CA THR A 7 11.02 4.61 -23.98
C THR A 7 12.06 3.82 -23.18
N GLY A 8 13.22 3.48 -23.77
CA GLY A 8 14.31 2.79 -23.05
C GLY A 8 14.07 1.31 -22.69
N LYS A 9 15.03 0.72 -21.93
CA LYS A 9 15.03 -0.68 -21.49
C LYS A 9 14.12 -0.87 -20.25
N PRO A 10 13.10 -1.75 -20.30
CA PRO A 10 12.13 -1.92 -19.21
C PRO A 10 12.77 -2.21 -17.85
N VAL A 11 13.74 -3.14 -17.78
CA VAL A 11 14.45 -3.52 -16.54
C VAL A 11 15.03 -2.29 -15.83
N LYS A 12 15.80 -1.46 -16.56
CA LYS A 12 16.50 -0.30 -15.99
C LYS A 12 15.51 0.75 -15.46
N ILE A 13 14.42 0.97 -16.17
CA ILE A 13 13.39 1.96 -15.81
C ILE A 13 12.61 1.50 -14.59
N ILE A 14 12.13 0.26 -14.60
CA ILE A 14 11.38 -0.34 -13.49
C ILE A 14 12.25 -0.34 -12.23
N LEU A 15 13.52 -0.78 -12.32
CA LEU A 15 14.43 -0.83 -11.18
C LEU A 15 14.76 0.58 -10.63
N ASN A 16 15.09 1.54 -11.49
CA ASN A 16 15.36 2.92 -11.08
C ASN A 16 14.15 3.60 -10.44
N PHE A 17 12.93 3.21 -10.82
CA PHE A 17 11.71 3.74 -10.25
C PHE A 17 11.34 3.03 -8.93
N THR A 18 11.60 1.72 -8.84
CA THR A 18 11.32 0.87 -7.68
C THR A 18 12.22 1.21 -6.49
N ILE A 19 13.52 1.42 -6.70
CA ILE A 19 14.48 1.66 -5.60
C ILE A 19 14.07 2.85 -4.72
N PRO A 20 13.75 4.05 -5.26
CA PRO A 20 13.31 5.16 -4.43
C PRO A 20 12.03 4.87 -3.64
N ILE A 21 11.08 4.14 -4.22
CA ILE A 21 9.83 3.78 -3.54
C ILE A 21 10.13 2.79 -2.41
N PHE A 22 10.98 1.79 -2.66
CA PHE A 22 11.39 0.83 -1.65
C PHE A 22 12.07 1.52 -0.46
N ILE A 23 13.03 2.41 -0.71
CA ILE A 23 13.71 3.18 0.34
C ILE A 23 12.66 3.99 1.12
N GLY A 24 11.74 4.67 0.43
CA GLY A 24 10.68 5.46 1.05
C GLY A 24 9.81 4.63 1.99
N ASN A 25 9.36 3.47 1.52
CA ASN A 25 8.57 2.54 2.32
C ASN A 25 9.33 2.01 3.54
N VAL A 26 10.64 1.73 3.41
CA VAL A 26 11.48 1.32 4.54
C VAL A 26 11.63 2.44 5.58
N PHE A 27 11.84 3.69 5.15
CA PHE A 27 11.80 4.84 6.05
C PHE A 27 10.44 5.02 6.72
N GLN A 28 9.36 4.73 6.00
CA GLN A 28 8.00 4.74 6.55
C GLN A 28 7.84 3.71 7.67
N GLN A 29 8.43 2.52 7.51
CA GLN A 29 8.45 1.50 8.55
C GLN A 29 9.31 1.89 9.75
N PHE A 30 10.47 2.52 9.52
CA PHE A 30 11.34 2.95 10.62
C PHE A 30 10.68 3.97 11.54
N TYR A 31 9.99 4.98 10.99
CA TYR A 31 9.30 5.92 11.87
C TYR A 31 8.11 5.25 12.57
N SER A 32 7.35 4.37 11.90
CA SER A 32 6.25 3.64 12.57
C SER A 32 6.76 2.78 13.74
N MET A 33 7.97 2.21 13.60
CA MET A 33 8.66 1.54 14.70
C MET A 33 9.09 2.53 15.80
N ALA A 34 9.63 3.69 15.43
CA ALA A 34 10.00 4.74 16.37
C ALA A 34 8.78 5.21 17.19
N ASP A 35 7.64 5.50 16.56
CA ASP A 35 6.40 5.89 17.24
C ASP A 35 6.01 4.86 18.30
N THR A 36 6.03 3.59 17.92
CA THR A 36 5.67 2.47 18.82
C THR A 36 6.63 2.41 20.02
N ILE A 37 7.93 2.59 19.78
CA ILE A 37 8.96 2.55 20.83
C ILE A 37 8.84 3.77 21.76
N ILE A 38 8.62 4.97 21.20
CA ILE A 38 8.52 6.21 21.99
C ILE A 38 7.28 6.16 22.87
N VAL A 39 6.11 5.80 22.32
CA VAL A 39 4.88 5.65 23.10
C VAL A 39 5.06 4.59 24.20
N GLY A 40 5.62 3.43 23.86
CA GLY A 40 5.83 2.36 24.83
C GLY A 40 6.77 2.75 25.98
N LYS A 41 7.89 3.42 25.68
CA LYS A 41 8.89 3.79 26.68
C LYS A 41 8.51 5.01 27.53
N PHE A 42 7.89 6.03 26.93
CA PHE A 42 7.68 7.32 27.60
C PHE A 42 6.25 7.54 28.11
N VAL A 43 5.26 6.83 27.58
CA VAL A 43 3.85 6.94 28.04
C VAL A 43 3.44 5.73 28.85
N GLY A 44 3.89 4.53 28.44
CA GLY A 44 3.68 3.28 29.16
C GLY A 44 2.81 2.27 28.44
N ASN A 45 2.66 1.09 29.06
CA ASN A 45 2.07 -0.10 28.42
C ASN A 45 0.59 0.07 28.04
N THR A 46 -0.20 0.80 28.84
CA THR A 46 -1.62 1.06 28.52
C THR A 46 -1.76 1.90 27.25
N ALA A 47 -0.90 2.89 27.05
CA ALA A 47 -0.89 3.72 25.85
C ALA A 47 -0.43 2.94 24.61
N LEU A 48 0.60 2.09 24.77
CA LEU A 48 1.05 1.20 23.72
C LEU A 48 -0.07 0.23 23.28
N ALA A 49 -0.81 -0.34 24.24
CA ALA A 49 -1.96 -1.20 23.97
C ALA A 49 -3.08 -0.43 23.24
N ALA A 50 -3.36 0.80 23.66
CA ALA A 50 -4.35 1.66 23.01
C ALA A 50 -3.98 1.96 21.54
N VAL A 51 -2.72 2.35 21.28
CA VAL A 51 -2.22 2.59 19.91
C VAL A 51 -2.27 1.32 19.08
N GLY A 52 -1.89 0.17 19.66
CA GLY A 52 -1.95 -1.13 19.01
C GLY A 52 -3.38 -1.53 18.60
N ALA A 53 -4.36 -1.34 19.48
CA ALA A 53 -5.77 -1.61 19.19
C ALA A 53 -6.28 -0.74 18.03
N CYS A 54 -5.92 0.54 18.02
CA CYS A 54 -6.23 1.47 16.95
C CYS A 54 -5.48 1.16 15.64
N GLY A 55 -4.36 0.43 15.70
CA GLY A 55 -3.53 0.10 14.53
C GLY A 55 -4.29 -0.60 13.40
N THR A 56 -5.22 -1.50 13.73
CA THR A 56 -6.04 -2.20 12.72
C THR A 56 -7.04 -1.27 12.04
N LEU A 57 -7.66 -0.37 12.81
CA LEU A 57 -8.57 0.65 12.29
C LEU A 57 -7.82 1.66 11.42
N SER A 58 -6.66 2.12 11.88
CA SER A 58 -5.76 2.96 11.11
C SER A 58 -5.36 2.28 9.81
N PHE A 59 -5.00 0.99 9.82
CA PHE A 59 -4.67 0.24 8.61
C PHE A 59 -5.85 0.16 7.63
N LEU A 60 -7.07 -0.04 8.12
CA LEU A 60 -8.28 -0.06 7.28
C LEU A 60 -8.52 1.28 6.59
N ILE A 61 -8.47 2.38 7.34
CA ILE A 61 -8.69 3.74 6.83
C ILE A 61 -7.56 4.13 5.87
N LEU A 62 -6.30 4.00 6.31
CA LEU A 62 -5.14 4.37 5.51
C LEU A 62 -5.01 3.51 4.25
N GLY A 63 -5.27 2.19 4.34
CA GLY A 63 -5.27 1.28 3.20
C GLY A 63 -6.31 1.67 2.15
N PHE A 64 -7.52 2.03 2.58
CA PHE A 64 -8.56 2.53 1.69
C PHE A 64 -8.12 3.81 0.97
N LEU A 65 -7.55 4.78 1.71
CA LEU A 65 -7.06 6.04 1.15
C LEU A 65 -5.90 5.85 0.16
N ILE A 66 -4.95 4.96 0.48
CA ILE A 66 -3.83 4.62 -0.40
C ILE A 66 -4.35 3.96 -1.68
N GLY A 67 -5.24 2.98 -1.58
CA GLY A 67 -5.81 2.29 -2.74
C GLY A 67 -6.57 3.25 -3.65
N MET A 68 -7.40 4.12 -3.08
CA MET A 68 -8.17 5.12 -3.82
C MET A 68 -7.26 6.12 -4.56
N THR A 69 -6.33 6.75 -3.85
CA THR A 69 -5.44 7.76 -4.43
C THR A 69 -4.51 7.16 -5.49
N ALA A 70 -4.04 5.93 -5.29
CA ALA A 70 -3.30 5.19 -6.30
C ALA A 70 -4.14 4.94 -7.55
N GLY A 71 -5.41 4.52 -7.42
CA GLY A 71 -6.27 4.28 -8.57
C GLY A 71 -6.68 5.54 -9.33
N PHE A 72 -6.85 6.68 -8.65
CA PHE A 72 -7.11 7.95 -9.34
C PHE A 72 -5.91 8.42 -10.17
N THR A 73 -4.69 8.16 -9.69
CA THR A 73 -3.47 8.57 -10.40
C THR A 73 -3.10 7.66 -11.58
N VAL A 74 -3.68 6.45 -11.68
CA VAL A 74 -3.57 5.60 -12.89
C VAL A 74 -4.05 6.32 -14.14
N VAL A 75 -5.21 6.99 -14.08
CA VAL A 75 -5.78 7.72 -15.24
C VAL A 75 -4.86 8.88 -15.65
N THR A 76 -4.26 9.57 -14.66
CA THR A 76 -3.27 10.62 -14.91
C THR A 76 -2.02 10.06 -15.60
N ALA A 77 -1.52 8.89 -15.17
CA ALA A 77 -0.38 8.22 -15.81
C ALA A 77 -0.71 7.78 -17.24
N GLN A 78 -1.94 7.31 -17.50
CA GLN A 78 -2.38 6.96 -18.85
C GLN A 78 -2.42 8.19 -19.77
N HIS A 79 -2.99 9.32 -19.34
CA HIS A 79 -2.95 10.55 -20.15
C HIS A 79 -1.54 11.11 -20.35
N TYR A 80 -0.65 10.97 -19.35
CA TYR A 80 0.75 11.32 -19.50
C TYR A 80 1.44 10.48 -20.58
N GLY A 81 1.26 9.16 -20.54
CA GLY A 81 1.80 8.25 -21.56
C GLY A 81 1.23 8.48 -22.96
N ALA A 82 -0.03 8.93 -23.06
CA ALA A 82 -0.64 9.33 -24.33
C ALA A 82 -0.09 10.64 -24.91
N GLY A 83 0.71 11.40 -24.14
CA GLY A 83 1.21 12.72 -24.52
C GLY A 83 0.16 13.84 -24.42
N ASN A 84 -1.04 13.55 -23.93
CA ASN A 84 -2.13 14.53 -23.81
C ASN A 84 -2.00 15.33 -22.50
N LYS A 85 -1.14 16.36 -22.52
CA LYS A 85 -0.85 17.20 -21.33
C LYS A 85 -2.10 17.93 -20.78
N ARG A 86 -3.07 18.26 -21.63
CA ARG A 86 -4.32 18.91 -21.20
C ARG A 86 -5.20 17.93 -20.42
N ALA A 87 -5.46 16.76 -20.98
CA ALA A 87 -6.25 15.73 -20.30
C ALA A 87 -5.55 15.22 -19.04
N MET A 88 -4.22 15.15 -19.02
CA MET A 88 -3.44 14.84 -17.83
C MET A 88 -3.70 15.85 -16.69
N ARG A 89 -3.66 17.16 -16.98
CA ARG A 89 -3.95 18.21 -15.99
C ARG A 89 -5.39 18.15 -15.48
N GLN A 90 -6.35 17.94 -16.37
CA GLN A 90 -7.75 17.73 -16.00
C GLN A 90 -7.93 16.48 -15.11
N SER A 91 -7.22 15.39 -15.40
CA SER A 91 -7.21 14.18 -14.57
C SER A 91 -6.63 14.44 -13.19
N ALA A 92 -5.51 15.17 -13.10
CA ALA A 92 -4.92 15.54 -11.82
C ALA A 92 -5.85 16.44 -10.98
N ALA A 93 -6.51 17.42 -11.60
CA ALA A 93 -7.50 18.27 -10.93
C ALA A 93 -8.73 17.49 -10.47
N SER A 94 -9.28 16.63 -11.35
CA SER A 94 -10.39 15.72 -11.02
C SER A 94 -10.04 14.78 -9.86
N ALA A 95 -8.83 14.22 -9.87
CA ALA A 95 -8.34 13.37 -8.79
C ALA A 95 -8.23 14.14 -7.47
N ALA A 96 -7.82 15.41 -7.50
CA ALA A 96 -7.78 16.28 -6.32
C ALA A 96 -9.18 16.57 -5.77
N VAL A 97 -10.15 16.88 -6.65
CA VAL A 97 -11.55 17.11 -6.24
C VAL A 97 -12.16 15.84 -5.65
N LEU A 98 -12.01 14.69 -6.33
CA LEU A 98 -12.52 13.41 -5.82
C LEU A 98 -11.87 13.04 -4.47
N SER A 99 -10.56 13.21 -4.35
CA SER A 99 -9.84 12.91 -3.11
C SER A 99 -10.28 13.83 -1.98
N ALA A 100 -10.54 15.12 -2.26
CA ALA A 100 -11.08 16.04 -1.28
C ALA A 100 -12.48 15.62 -0.81
N ILE A 101 -13.39 15.29 -1.74
CA ILE A 101 -14.73 14.81 -1.40
C ILE A 101 -14.66 13.55 -0.54
N VAL A 102 -13.88 12.54 -0.96
CA VAL A 102 -13.78 11.30 -0.19
C VAL A 102 -13.09 11.53 1.15
N SER A 103 -12.08 12.40 1.22
CA SER A 103 -11.43 12.73 2.50
C SER A 103 -12.42 13.34 3.50
N VAL A 104 -13.30 14.26 3.06
CA VAL A 104 -14.33 14.87 3.92
C VAL A 104 -15.34 13.82 4.35
N VAL A 105 -15.88 13.04 3.41
CA VAL A 105 -16.85 11.98 3.70
C VAL A 105 -16.28 10.97 4.68
N LEU A 106 -15.06 10.48 4.43
CA LEU A 106 -14.42 9.49 5.29
C LEU A 106 -14.07 10.07 6.67
N THR A 107 -13.66 11.34 6.75
CA THR A 107 -13.43 12.03 8.03
C THR A 107 -14.71 12.11 8.86
N VAL A 108 -15.80 12.59 8.26
CA VAL A 108 -17.11 12.71 8.94
C VAL A 108 -17.61 11.34 9.39
N LEU A 109 -17.62 10.35 8.49
CA LEU A 109 -18.04 8.99 8.83
C LEU A 109 -17.17 8.40 9.94
N SER A 110 -15.85 8.50 9.83
CA SER A 110 -14.95 7.94 10.82
C SER A 110 -15.17 8.59 12.18
N MET A 111 -15.21 9.93 12.27
CA MET A 111 -15.42 10.64 13.54
C MET A 111 -16.78 10.32 14.20
N VAL A 112 -17.86 10.21 13.41
CA VAL A 112 -19.19 9.93 13.94
C VAL A 112 -19.30 8.48 14.45
N PHE A 113 -18.74 7.52 13.72
CA PHE A 113 -18.88 6.10 14.06
C PHE A 113 -17.78 5.55 14.97
N MET A 114 -16.66 6.26 15.17
CA MET A 114 -15.48 5.71 15.84
C MET A 114 -15.75 5.21 17.26
N ARG A 115 -16.54 5.98 18.03
CA ARG A 115 -16.91 5.59 19.39
C ARG A 115 -17.65 4.25 19.41
N ASN A 116 -18.61 4.09 18.49
CA ASN A 116 -19.40 2.86 18.37
C ASN A 116 -18.52 1.69 17.90
N ILE A 117 -17.58 1.93 16.98
CA ILE A 117 -16.63 0.92 16.51
C ILE A 117 -15.73 0.45 17.66
N LEU A 118 -15.19 1.36 18.48
CA LEU A 118 -14.35 1.00 19.62
C LEU A 118 -15.11 0.19 20.67
N HIS A 119 -16.39 0.51 20.92
CA HIS A 119 -17.26 -0.30 21.77
C HIS A 119 -17.52 -1.69 21.17
N LEU A 120 -17.77 -1.77 19.85
CA LEU A 120 -17.99 -3.04 19.15
C LEU A 120 -16.74 -3.93 19.16
N MET A 121 -15.56 -3.33 19.18
CA MET A 121 -14.28 -4.03 19.35
C MET A 121 -14.02 -4.51 20.78
N ASN A 122 -14.94 -4.29 21.73
CA ASN A 122 -14.78 -4.59 23.15
C ASN A 122 -13.49 -3.97 23.73
N THR A 123 -13.18 -2.73 23.34
CA THR A 123 -12.01 -2.02 23.85
C THR A 123 -12.14 -1.83 25.37
N PRO A 124 -11.18 -2.32 26.19
CA PRO A 124 -11.21 -2.21 27.64
C PRO A 124 -11.33 -0.75 28.14
N SER A 125 -12.06 -0.53 29.24
CA SER A 125 -12.38 0.81 29.75
C SER A 125 -11.16 1.61 30.22
N ASP A 126 -10.12 0.93 30.66
CA ASP A 126 -8.85 1.50 31.12
C ASP A 126 -8.00 2.10 29.99
N MET A 127 -8.21 1.66 28.74
CA MET A 127 -7.52 2.19 27.55
C MET A 127 -8.44 2.88 26.54
N PHE A 128 -9.77 2.82 26.73
CA PHE A 128 -10.76 3.37 25.80
C PHE A 128 -10.54 4.85 25.49
N ALA A 129 -10.31 5.68 26.52
CA ALA A 129 -10.12 7.12 26.33
C ALA A 129 -8.87 7.42 25.48
N GLN A 130 -7.75 6.74 25.78
CA GLN A 130 -6.51 6.93 25.03
C GLN A 130 -6.63 6.43 23.59
N ALA A 131 -7.32 5.30 23.38
CA ALA A 131 -7.60 4.77 22.05
C ALA A 131 -8.47 5.73 21.24
N TYR A 132 -9.53 6.27 21.86
CA TYR A 132 -10.45 7.25 21.26
C TYR A 132 -9.74 8.54 20.86
N ASP A 133 -8.97 9.15 21.76
CA ASP A 133 -8.24 10.39 21.48
C ASP A 133 -7.23 10.18 20.35
N TYR A 134 -6.49 9.08 20.36
CA TYR A 134 -5.54 8.72 19.31
C TYR A 134 -6.24 8.62 17.94
N ILE A 135 -7.29 7.80 17.83
CA ILE A 135 -7.94 7.54 16.55
C ILE A 135 -8.70 8.75 16.01
N MET A 136 -9.24 9.61 16.90
CA MET A 136 -9.89 10.85 16.50
C MET A 136 -8.90 11.83 15.85
N VAL A 137 -7.68 11.93 16.37
CA VAL A 137 -6.61 12.72 15.74
C VAL A 137 -6.23 12.14 14.37
N ILE A 138 -6.07 10.82 14.26
CA ILE A 138 -5.82 10.16 12.96
C ILE A 138 -6.94 10.44 11.95
N CYS A 139 -8.21 10.41 12.39
CA CYS A 139 -9.36 10.73 11.55
C CYS A 139 -9.34 12.20 11.10
N GLY A 140 -9.03 13.14 12.00
CA GLY A 140 -8.86 14.56 11.64
C GLY A 140 -7.73 14.79 10.64
N GLY A 141 -6.71 13.93 10.68
CA GLY A 141 -5.57 13.96 9.77
C GLY A 141 -5.78 13.31 8.40
N ILE A 142 -6.94 12.72 8.12
CA ILE A 142 -7.23 12.05 6.83
C ILE A 142 -6.92 12.97 5.64
N VAL A 143 -7.26 14.26 5.74
CA VAL A 143 -7.00 15.23 4.67
C VAL A 143 -5.51 15.37 4.38
N ALA A 144 -4.66 15.43 5.41
CA ALA A 144 -3.20 15.53 5.27
C ALA A 144 -2.63 14.27 4.61
N GLN A 145 -3.09 13.09 5.04
CA GLN A 145 -2.68 11.82 4.48
C GLN A 145 -3.07 11.70 3.00
N VAL A 146 -4.31 12.07 2.66
CA VAL A 146 -4.81 12.06 1.28
C VAL A 146 -4.02 13.03 0.42
N ALA A 147 -3.74 14.23 0.92
CA ALA A 147 -2.97 15.24 0.19
C ALA A 147 -1.58 14.70 -0.17
N TYR A 148 -0.83 14.16 0.81
CA TYR A 148 0.48 13.57 0.54
C TYR A 148 0.40 12.42 -0.47
N ASN A 149 -0.46 11.43 -0.23
CA ASN A 149 -0.55 10.23 -1.08
C ASN A 149 -0.96 10.56 -2.52
N LEU A 150 -1.93 11.46 -2.69
CA LEU A 150 -2.35 11.93 -4.00
C LEU A 150 -1.22 12.65 -4.72
N LEU A 151 -0.58 13.64 -4.09
CA LEU A 151 0.46 14.45 -4.73
C LEU A 151 1.70 13.61 -5.07
N ALA A 152 2.11 12.72 -4.16
CA ALA A 152 3.15 11.73 -4.41
C ALA A 152 2.75 10.77 -5.53
N GLY A 153 1.48 10.37 -5.61
CA GLY A 153 0.93 9.56 -6.69
C GLY A 153 0.95 10.28 -8.04
N ILE A 154 0.62 11.58 -8.08
CA ILE A 154 0.67 12.40 -9.29
C ILE A 154 2.12 12.57 -9.79
N LEU A 155 3.08 12.81 -8.90
CA LEU A 155 4.50 12.85 -9.25
C LEU A 155 4.98 11.50 -9.79
N ARG A 156 4.56 10.40 -9.16
CA ARG A 156 4.83 9.04 -9.65
C ARG A 156 4.17 8.78 -11.00
N ALA A 157 2.97 9.29 -11.26
CA ALA A 157 2.25 9.14 -12.52
C ALA A 157 3.02 9.72 -13.72
N ILE A 158 3.79 10.79 -13.51
CA ILE A 158 4.70 11.39 -14.50
C ILE A 158 6.14 10.84 -14.44
N GLY A 159 6.35 9.73 -13.72
CA GLY A 159 7.64 9.04 -13.64
C GLY A 159 8.65 9.60 -12.63
N ASP A 160 8.26 10.50 -11.72
CA ASP A 160 9.13 11.01 -10.66
C ASP A 160 8.89 10.27 -9.32
N SER A 161 9.74 9.29 -8.99
CA SER A 161 9.71 8.60 -7.69
C SER A 161 10.71 9.15 -6.67
N ARG A 162 11.66 10.00 -7.08
CA ARG A 162 12.74 10.49 -6.20
C ARG A 162 12.31 11.67 -5.36
N ARG A 163 11.53 12.59 -5.91
CA ARG A 163 11.07 13.77 -5.16
C ARG A 163 10.10 13.38 -4.03
N PRO A 164 9.09 12.51 -4.26
CA PRO A 164 8.26 11.99 -3.18
C PRO A 164 9.07 11.32 -2.06
N LEU A 165 10.15 10.59 -2.41
CA LEU A 165 11.05 9.97 -1.44
C LEU A 165 11.70 11.01 -0.51
N TYR A 166 12.27 12.09 -1.06
CA TYR A 166 12.93 13.10 -0.23
C TYR A 166 11.96 13.76 0.75
N PHE A 167 10.72 14.00 0.31
CA PHE A 167 9.68 14.52 1.20
C PHE A 167 9.28 13.50 2.27
N LEU A 168 9.21 12.21 1.92
CA LEU A 168 8.90 11.15 2.89
C LEU A 168 9.99 10.99 3.95
N ILE A 169 11.27 11.06 3.55
CA ILE A 169 12.40 11.00 4.50
C ILE A 169 12.34 12.20 5.45
N LEU A 170 12.07 13.40 4.93
CA LEU A 170 11.88 14.57 5.77
C LEU A 170 10.69 14.41 6.71
N ALA A 171 9.57 13.84 6.23
CA ALA A 171 8.40 13.51 7.05
C ALA A 171 8.78 12.58 8.21
N ALA A 172 9.50 11.51 7.91
CA ALA A 172 9.90 10.50 8.88
C ALA A 172 10.79 11.10 9.97
N LEU A 173 11.79 11.91 9.59
CA LEU A 173 12.66 12.59 10.55
C LEU A 173 11.90 13.62 11.38
N LEU A 174 11.03 14.41 10.74
CA LEU A 174 10.21 15.39 11.43
C LEU A 174 9.24 14.74 12.41
N ASN A 175 8.65 13.61 12.03
CA ASN A 175 7.74 12.84 12.88
C ASN A 175 8.43 12.35 14.15
N ILE A 176 9.63 11.76 14.05
CA ILE A 176 10.40 11.35 15.23
C ILE A 176 10.70 12.55 16.16
N ILE A 177 11.06 13.70 15.60
CA ILE A 177 11.32 14.92 16.38
C ILE A 177 10.04 15.39 17.08
N LEU A 178 8.92 15.46 16.34
CA LEU A 178 7.63 15.88 16.89
C LEU A 178 7.09 14.90 17.93
N ASP A 179 7.33 13.61 17.77
CA ASP A 179 6.99 12.58 18.75
C ASP A 179 7.68 12.88 20.09
N LEU A 180 8.99 13.10 20.07
CA LEU A 180 9.74 13.46 21.28
C LEU A 180 9.21 14.75 21.91
N VAL A 181 8.88 15.76 21.11
CA VAL A 181 8.34 17.02 21.62
C VAL A 181 6.95 16.83 22.24
N PHE A 182 6.00 16.23 21.53
CA PHE A 182 4.63 16.11 21.99
C PHE A 182 4.47 15.11 23.14
N ILE A 183 5.24 14.04 23.13
CA ILE A 183 5.17 13.00 24.15
C ILE A 183 5.96 13.39 25.40
N ILE A 184 7.21 13.85 25.25
CA ILE A 184 8.09 14.13 26.40
C ILE A 184 7.89 15.54 26.93
N VAL A 185 7.83 16.55 26.07
CA VAL A 185 7.78 17.96 26.50
C VAL A 185 6.37 18.39 26.86
N PHE A 186 5.38 18.06 26.03
CA PHE A 186 3.98 18.44 26.27
C PHE A 186 3.15 17.38 27.01
N GLY A 187 3.69 16.18 27.22
CA GLY A 187 2.99 15.13 27.98
C GLY A 187 1.66 14.69 27.35
N MET A 188 1.49 14.82 26.02
CA MET A 188 0.23 14.56 25.33
C MET A 188 -0.10 13.05 25.19
N GLY A 189 0.70 12.18 25.79
CA GLY A 189 0.51 10.73 25.77
C GLY A 189 0.42 10.15 24.36
N ALA A 190 -0.44 9.14 24.17
CA ALA A 190 -0.64 8.48 22.88
C ALA A 190 -1.11 9.43 21.77
N ALA A 191 -1.97 10.39 22.09
CA ALA A 191 -2.47 11.37 21.12
C ALA A 191 -1.34 12.22 20.51
N GLY A 192 -0.26 12.46 21.27
CA GLY A 192 0.95 13.13 20.79
C GLY A 192 1.55 12.47 19.54
N ALA A 193 1.64 11.13 19.53
CA ALA A 193 2.15 10.37 18.37
C ALA A 193 1.25 10.55 17.13
N ALA A 194 -0.07 10.57 17.32
CA ALA A 194 -1.01 10.81 16.23
C ALA A 194 -0.83 12.23 15.66
N TYR A 195 -0.68 13.26 16.50
CA TYR A 195 -0.44 14.63 16.04
C TYR A 195 0.86 14.75 15.26
N ALA A 196 1.94 14.17 15.76
CA ALA A 196 3.23 14.17 15.07
C ALA A 196 3.14 13.51 13.69
N THR A 197 2.43 12.40 13.58
CA THR A 197 2.16 11.73 12.30
C THR A 197 1.41 12.64 11.34
N VAL A 198 0.29 13.22 11.79
CA VAL A 198 -0.59 14.05 10.94
C VAL A 198 0.12 15.32 10.47
N ILE A 199 0.85 15.99 11.35
CA ILE A 199 1.61 17.21 11.02
C ILE A 199 2.72 16.89 10.02
N SER A 200 3.45 15.80 10.22
CA SER A 200 4.56 15.40 9.33
C SER A 200 4.08 15.03 7.94
N GLN A 201 2.95 14.32 7.84
CA GLN A 201 2.29 14.01 6.57
C GLN A 201 1.75 15.29 5.91
N GLY A 202 1.15 16.20 6.69
CA GLY A 202 0.66 17.49 6.20
C GLY A 202 1.77 18.35 5.60
N ILE A 203 2.89 18.49 6.30
CA ILE A 203 4.07 19.22 5.81
C ILE A 203 4.61 18.57 4.54
N SER A 204 4.66 17.25 4.48
CA SER A 204 5.11 16.53 3.28
C SER A 204 4.17 16.73 2.09
N GLY A 205 2.86 16.76 2.33
CA GLY A 205 1.85 17.14 1.34
C GLY A 205 2.05 18.57 0.84
N ILE A 206 2.25 19.53 1.74
CA ILE A 206 2.51 20.94 1.39
C ILE A 206 3.79 21.06 0.56
N LEU A 207 4.87 20.40 0.94
CA LEU A 207 6.14 20.42 0.19
C LEU A 207 6.01 19.79 -1.19
N CYS A 208 5.25 18.68 -1.31
CA CYS A 208 4.92 18.10 -2.61
C CYS A 208 4.15 19.10 -3.49
N LEU A 209 3.14 19.77 -2.92
CA LEU A 209 2.32 20.75 -3.64
C LEU A 209 3.16 21.94 -4.13
N LEU A 210 3.96 22.52 -3.24
CA LEU A 210 4.87 23.62 -3.58
C LEU A 210 5.87 23.24 -4.66
N TYR A 211 6.38 22.00 -4.62
CA TYR A 211 7.27 21.48 -5.66
C TYR A 211 6.56 21.35 -7.01
N ILE A 212 5.34 20.79 -7.03
CA ILE A 212 4.53 20.65 -8.26
C ILE A 212 4.29 22.03 -8.89
N ILE A 213 3.82 23.00 -8.10
CA ILE A 213 3.51 24.35 -8.59
C ILE A 213 4.76 25.05 -9.16
N LYS A 214 5.89 24.98 -8.44
CA LYS A 214 7.11 25.71 -8.82
C LYS A 214 7.91 25.01 -9.92
N LYS A 215 8.11 23.69 -9.83
CA LYS A 215 9.12 22.95 -10.60
C LYS A 215 8.57 21.91 -11.58
N VAL A 216 7.25 21.72 -11.67
CA VAL A 216 6.65 20.78 -12.65
C VAL A 216 5.69 21.54 -13.58
N PRO A 217 6.21 22.19 -14.65
CA PRO A 217 5.40 22.99 -15.57
C PRO A 217 4.24 22.22 -16.20
N GLU A 218 4.43 20.92 -16.44
CA GLU A 218 3.43 20.04 -17.07
C GLU A 218 2.18 19.85 -16.19
N LEU A 219 2.32 20.01 -14.87
CA LEU A 219 1.23 19.88 -13.89
C LEU A 219 0.74 21.24 -13.37
N ARG A 220 1.10 22.35 -14.04
CA ARG A 220 0.53 23.66 -13.69
C ARG A 220 -0.95 23.69 -14.07
N LEU A 221 -1.79 23.47 -13.07
CA LEU A 221 -3.24 23.51 -13.17
C LEU A 221 -3.70 24.95 -13.37
N SER A 222 -4.51 25.15 -14.40
CA SER A 222 -5.26 26.37 -14.65
C SER A 222 -6.69 26.24 -14.09
N ARG A 223 -7.41 27.36 -13.90
CA ARG A 223 -8.82 27.33 -13.47
C ARG A 223 -9.70 26.49 -14.41
N GLU A 224 -9.37 26.43 -15.70
CA GLU A 224 -10.11 25.65 -16.68
C GLU A 224 -9.96 24.13 -16.50
N ASP A 225 -8.85 23.69 -15.88
CA ASP A 225 -8.60 22.27 -15.63
C ASP A 225 -9.47 21.72 -14.49
N PHE A 226 -10.05 22.60 -13.65
CA PHE A 226 -11.00 22.24 -12.58
C PHE A 226 -12.44 22.08 -13.08
N ARG A 227 -12.71 22.22 -14.38
CA ARG A 227 -14.05 21.93 -14.92
C ARG A 227 -14.38 20.46 -14.69
N ILE A 228 -15.50 20.23 -13.99
CA ILE A 228 -15.97 18.89 -13.64
C ILE A 228 -16.27 18.12 -14.92
N ASN A 229 -15.46 17.10 -15.20
CA ASN A 229 -15.72 16.13 -16.26
C ASN A 229 -16.20 14.82 -15.60
N TRP A 230 -17.50 14.58 -15.65
CA TRP A 230 -18.13 13.45 -14.99
C TRP A 230 -17.66 12.10 -15.54
N ASP A 231 -17.33 12.01 -16.82
CA ASP A 231 -16.84 10.77 -17.42
C ASP A 231 -15.42 10.44 -16.94
N LEU A 232 -14.58 11.46 -16.79
CA LEU A 232 -13.24 11.33 -16.21
C LEU A 232 -13.31 10.90 -14.73
N MET A 233 -14.19 11.53 -13.95
CA MET A 233 -14.41 11.15 -12.55
C MET A 233 -14.93 9.71 -12.43
N LYS A 234 -15.91 9.31 -13.26
CA LYS A 234 -16.41 7.92 -13.29
C LYS A 234 -15.30 6.94 -13.61
N TRP A 235 -14.40 7.29 -14.53
CA TRP A 235 -13.27 6.43 -14.87
C TRP A 235 -12.30 6.27 -13.70
N GLN A 236 -11.94 7.37 -13.05
CA GLN A 236 -11.10 7.36 -11.85
C GLN A 236 -11.76 6.53 -10.74
N MET A 237 -13.06 6.70 -10.50
CA MET A 237 -13.82 5.92 -9.51
C MET A 237 -13.86 4.42 -9.83
N LYS A 238 -14.02 4.04 -11.11
CA LYS A 238 -14.00 2.64 -11.56
C LYS A 238 -12.67 1.92 -11.32
N ILE A 239 -11.57 2.65 -11.11
CA ILE A 239 -10.26 2.09 -10.78
C ILE A 239 -9.98 2.26 -9.27
N GLY A 240 -10.19 3.46 -8.75
CA GLY A 240 -9.90 3.84 -7.35
C GLY A 240 -10.70 3.08 -6.31
N PHE A 241 -12.04 2.97 -6.46
CA PHE A 241 -12.83 2.25 -5.44
C PHE A 241 -12.47 0.76 -5.35
N PRO A 242 -12.37 0.01 -6.46
CA PRO A 242 -11.92 -1.38 -6.38
C PRO A 242 -10.54 -1.55 -5.73
N MET A 243 -9.60 -0.63 -6.02
CA MET A 243 -8.29 -0.62 -5.36
C MET A 243 -8.40 -0.33 -3.85
N ALA A 244 -9.25 0.60 -3.45
CA ALA A 244 -9.50 0.92 -2.05
C ALA A 244 -10.10 -0.27 -1.28
N PHE A 245 -11.15 -0.89 -1.83
CA PHE A 245 -11.80 -2.05 -1.23
C PHE A 245 -10.88 -3.27 -1.14
N GLN A 246 -9.96 -3.43 -2.08
CA GLN A 246 -8.96 -4.50 -2.03
C GLN A 246 -8.09 -4.42 -0.77
N TYR A 247 -7.65 -3.21 -0.38
CA TYR A 247 -6.92 -3.04 0.88
C TYR A 247 -7.80 -3.36 2.09
N SER A 248 -9.08 -2.96 2.06
CA SER A 248 -10.03 -3.32 3.12
C SER A 248 -10.24 -4.83 3.25
N ILE A 249 -10.37 -5.55 2.13
CA ILE A 249 -10.49 -7.03 2.12
C ILE A 249 -9.23 -7.67 2.72
N THR A 250 -8.05 -7.10 2.42
CA THR A 250 -6.79 -7.57 2.99
C THR A 250 -6.76 -7.37 4.50
N ALA A 251 -7.19 -6.20 4.99
CA ALA A 251 -7.28 -5.90 6.42
C ALA A 251 -8.21 -6.89 7.16
N ILE A 252 -9.39 -7.17 6.59
CA ILE A 252 -10.31 -8.18 7.13
C ILE A 252 -9.64 -9.56 7.20
N GLY A 253 -8.90 -9.94 6.16
CA GLY A 253 -8.14 -11.20 6.14
C GLY A 253 -7.11 -11.30 7.26
N THR A 254 -6.43 -10.21 7.59
CA THR A 254 -5.49 -10.16 8.73
C THR A 254 -6.22 -10.33 10.07
N ILE A 255 -7.40 -9.74 10.24
CA ILE A 255 -8.22 -9.90 11.44
C ILE A 255 -8.61 -11.37 11.64
N VAL A 256 -9.00 -12.07 10.57
CA VAL A 256 -9.35 -13.51 10.64
C VAL A 256 -8.18 -14.35 11.16
N VAL A 257 -6.97 -14.11 10.66
CA VAL A 257 -5.76 -14.81 11.12
C VAL A 257 -5.46 -14.46 12.58
N GLN A 258 -5.55 -13.18 12.94
CA GLN A 258 -5.31 -12.72 14.31
C GLN A 258 -6.28 -13.35 15.32
N SER A 259 -7.57 -13.43 14.99
CA SER A 259 -8.59 -14.04 15.85
C SER A 259 -8.30 -15.52 16.11
N ALA A 260 -7.82 -16.25 15.11
CA ALA A 260 -7.44 -17.65 15.27
C ALA A 260 -6.21 -17.83 16.17
N LEU A 261 -5.22 -16.93 16.04
CA LEU A 261 -4.03 -16.94 16.90
C LEU A 261 -4.36 -16.65 18.36
N ASN A 262 -5.33 -15.78 18.63
CA ASN A 262 -5.73 -15.45 20.00
C ASN A 262 -6.22 -16.68 20.79
N VAL A 263 -6.77 -17.69 20.10
CA VAL A 263 -7.20 -18.96 20.72
C VAL A 263 -6.00 -19.83 21.14
N LEU A 264 -4.84 -19.68 20.47
CA LEU A 264 -3.62 -20.45 20.76
C LEU A 264 -2.78 -19.84 21.90
N GLY A 265 -3.18 -18.69 22.45
CA GLY A 265 -2.52 -18.04 23.58
C GLY A 265 -1.53 -16.93 23.20
N SER A 266 -1.13 -16.15 24.21
CA SER A 266 -0.37 -14.90 24.06
C SER A 266 1.04 -15.09 23.48
N ILE A 267 1.70 -16.21 23.76
CA ILE A 267 3.05 -16.51 23.26
C ILE A 267 3.03 -16.75 21.73
N ALA A 268 2.02 -17.48 21.24
CA ALA A 268 1.83 -17.71 19.81
C ALA A 268 1.51 -16.40 19.06
N VAL A 269 0.69 -15.53 19.66
CA VAL A 269 0.39 -14.19 19.15
C VAL A 269 1.67 -13.35 19.07
N ALA A 270 2.46 -13.30 20.15
CA ALA A 270 3.72 -12.55 20.18
C ALA A 270 4.72 -13.03 19.12
N GLY A 271 4.86 -14.35 18.95
CA GLY A 271 5.70 -14.94 17.91
C GLY A 271 5.22 -14.59 16.50
N TYR A 272 3.91 -14.64 16.26
CA TYR A 272 3.37 -14.23 14.96
C TYR A 272 3.59 -12.74 14.69
N SER A 273 3.32 -11.87 15.66
CA SER A 273 3.53 -10.42 15.52
C SER A 273 4.99 -10.07 15.22
N ALA A 274 5.95 -10.72 15.89
CA ALA A 274 7.37 -10.54 15.61
C ALA A 274 7.75 -11.02 14.20
N ALA A 275 7.23 -12.18 13.77
CA ALA A 275 7.45 -12.70 12.43
C ALA A 275 6.89 -11.75 11.35
N VAL A 276 5.68 -11.22 11.54
CA VAL A 276 5.06 -10.26 10.61
C VAL A 276 5.86 -8.96 10.51
N LYS A 277 6.48 -8.48 11.59
CA LYS A 277 7.35 -7.30 11.53
C LYS A 277 8.59 -7.53 10.66
N ILE A 278 9.21 -8.70 10.78
CA ILE A 278 10.34 -9.11 9.93
C ILE A 278 9.89 -9.23 8.47
N GLU A 279 8.75 -9.89 8.24
CA GLU A 279 8.12 -10.01 6.92
C GLU A 279 7.82 -8.63 6.30
N GLN A 280 7.28 -7.68 7.06
CA GLN A 280 6.89 -6.36 6.56
C GLN A 280 8.04 -5.58 5.94
N ILE A 281 9.27 -5.74 6.45
CA ILE A 281 10.46 -5.09 5.90
C ILE A 281 10.81 -5.69 4.54
N VAL A 282 10.84 -7.02 4.44
CA VAL A 282 11.15 -7.75 3.20
C VAL A 282 10.09 -7.48 2.13
N THR A 283 8.82 -7.43 2.53
CA THR A 283 7.71 -7.28 1.58
C THR A 283 7.58 -5.89 0.99
N GLN A 284 8.24 -4.86 1.55
CA GLN A 284 8.23 -3.52 0.98
C GLN A 284 8.77 -3.47 -0.46
N ALA A 285 9.68 -4.37 -0.83
CA ALA A 285 10.22 -4.44 -2.18
C ALA A 285 9.14 -4.88 -3.19
N TYR A 286 8.27 -5.83 -2.83
CA TYR A 286 7.17 -6.26 -3.69
C TYR A 286 6.14 -5.14 -3.88
N ILE A 287 5.83 -4.40 -2.82
CA ILE A 287 4.91 -3.24 -2.89
C ILE A 287 5.50 -2.14 -3.79
N ALA A 288 6.79 -1.85 -3.63
CA ALA A 288 7.49 -0.86 -4.44
C ALA A 288 7.53 -1.25 -5.93
N LEU A 289 7.82 -2.51 -6.23
CA LEU A 289 7.82 -3.04 -7.59
C LEU A 289 6.42 -3.08 -8.20
N GLY A 290 5.41 -3.45 -7.42
CA GLY A 290 4.01 -3.39 -7.83
C GLY A 290 3.61 -1.96 -8.20
N THR A 291 3.94 -0.98 -7.36
CA THR A 291 3.69 0.44 -7.64
C THR A 291 4.40 0.89 -8.93
N ALA A 292 5.64 0.47 -9.14
CA ALA A 292 6.37 0.76 -10.38
C ALA A 292 5.69 0.15 -11.61
N MET A 293 5.20 -1.08 -11.49
CA MET A 293 4.46 -1.77 -12.54
C MET A 293 3.12 -1.11 -12.85
N SER A 294 2.39 -0.60 -11.85
CA SER A 294 1.16 0.16 -12.07
C SER A 294 1.42 1.39 -12.96
N THR A 295 2.41 2.22 -12.60
CA THR A 295 2.78 3.39 -13.40
C THR A 295 3.29 3.00 -14.79
N TYR A 296 4.16 1.99 -14.88
CA TYR A 296 4.73 1.53 -16.14
C TYR A 296 3.63 1.06 -17.11
N CYS A 297 2.72 0.21 -16.64
CA CYS A 297 1.60 -0.28 -17.42
C CYS A 297 0.65 0.86 -17.80
N ALA A 298 0.34 1.77 -16.89
CA ALA A 298 -0.52 2.92 -17.16
C ALA A 298 0.02 3.82 -18.27
N GLN A 299 1.29 4.23 -18.20
CA GLN A 299 1.89 5.05 -19.25
C GLN A 299 1.95 4.31 -20.59
N ASN A 300 2.31 3.02 -20.60
CA ASN A 300 2.39 2.26 -21.86
C ASN A 300 1.01 1.95 -22.46
N VAL A 301 -0.06 1.78 -21.65
CA VAL A 301 -1.45 1.72 -22.15
C VAL A 301 -1.84 3.05 -22.80
N GLY A 302 -1.58 4.16 -22.13
CA GLY A 302 -1.84 5.49 -22.68
C GLY A 302 -1.11 5.76 -24.00
N ALA A 303 0.15 5.32 -24.09
CA ALA A 303 0.97 5.43 -25.30
C ALA A 303 0.58 4.45 -26.42
N GLY A 304 -0.32 3.49 -26.15
CA GLY A 304 -0.67 2.43 -27.08
C GLY A 304 0.42 1.36 -27.28
N LYS A 305 1.44 1.30 -26.42
CA LYS A 305 2.58 0.38 -26.55
C LYS A 305 2.37 -0.92 -25.78
N ILE A 306 1.37 -1.71 -26.16
CA ILE A 306 0.98 -2.95 -25.45
C ILE A 306 2.11 -4.00 -25.53
N GLY A 307 2.89 -4.03 -26.61
CA GLY A 307 4.05 -4.92 -26.72
C GLY A 307 5.07 -4.68 -25.59
N ARG A 308 5.22 -3.43 -25.16
CA ARG A 308 6.09 -3.06 -24.01
C ARG A 308 5.53 -3.50 -22.67
N ILE A 309 4.20 -3.47 -22.49
CA ILE A 309 3.55 -3.95 -21.27
C ILE A 309 3.93 -5.41 -21.02
N ARG A 310 3.85 -6.26 -22.05
CA ARG A 310 4.26 -7.68 -21.95
C ARG A 310 5.73 -7.83 -21.52
N LYS A 311 6.63 -7.06 -22.15
CA LYS A 311 8.07 -7.06 -21.77
C LYS A 311 8.27 -6.59 -20.33
N GLY A 312 7.51 -5.58 -19.89
CA GLY A 312 7.50 -5.08 -18.51
C GLY A 312 7.13 -6.18 -17.51
N PHE A 313 6.04 -6.91 -17.74
CA PHE A 313 5.64 -8.03 -16.88
C PHE A 313 6.71 -9.12 -16.81
N VAL A 314 7.33 -9.50 -17.93
CA VAL A 314 8.40 -10.50 -17.93
C VAL A 314 9.61 -10.01 -17.13
N CYS A 315 10.03 -8.77 -17.34
CA CYS A 315 11.17 -8.19 -16.61
C CYS A 315 10.89 -8.07 -15.11
N ALA A 316 9.72 -7.56 -14.74
CA ALA A 316 9.33 -7.39 -13.35
C ALA A 316 9.15 -8.72 -12.63
N SER A 317 8.56 -9.73 -13.30
CA SER A 317 8.45 -11.08 -12.74
C SER A 317 9.83 -11.68 -12.49
N TRP A 318 10.73 -11.61 -13.47
CA TRP A 318 12.10 -12.13 -13.27
C TRP A 318 12.82 -11.43 -12.11
N MET A 319 12.74 -10.10 -12.04
CA MET A 319 13.31 -9.33 -10.93
C MET A 319 12.69 -9.70 -9.57
N SER A 320 11.36 -9.86 -9.53
CA SER A 320 10.64 -10.18 -8.30
C SER A 320 10.89 -11.60 -7.84
N GLU A 321 11.04 -12.56 -8.75
CA GLU A 321 11.35 -13.96 -8.41
C GLU A 321 12.81 -14.16 -7.98
N VAL A 322 13.74 -13.39 -8.54
CA VAL A 322 15.13 -13.39 -8.05
C VAL A 322 15.16 -12.83 -6.61
N TYR A 323 14.46 -11.73 -6.36
CA TYR A 323 14.36 -11.16 -5.01
C TYR A 323 13.61 -12.08 -4.03
N ALA A 324 12.42 -12.54 -4.43
CA ALA A 324 11.89 -13.89 -4.27
C ALA A 324 12.72 -14.88 -3.44
N VAL A 325 13.52 -15.59 -4.21
CA VAL A 325 14.37 -16.70 -3.78
C VAL A 325 15.48 -16.21 -2.85
N LEU A 326 16.14 -15.09 -3.15
CA LEU A 326 17.25 -14.58 -2.34
C LEU A 326 16.79 -14.22 -0.92
N THR A 327 15.69 -13.48 -0.81
CA THR A 327 15.14 -13.10 0.50
C THR A 327 14.43 -14.27 1.19
N GLY A 328 13.80 -15.17 0.43
CA GLY A 328 13.25 -16.42 0.94
C GLY A 328 14.32 -17.26 1.63
N ILE A 329 15.48 -17.48 0.99
CA ILE A 329 16.61 -18.22 1.58
C ILE A 329 17.11 -17.50 2.85
N LEU A 330 17.32 -16.19 2.78
CA LEU A 330 17.80 -15.41 3.93
C LEU A 330 16.85 -15.52 5.13
N VAL A 331 15.55 -15.33 4.91
CA VAL A 331 14.54 -15.41 5.97
C VAL A 331 14.37 -16.84 6.48
N PHE A 332 14.43 -17.85 5.61
CA PHE A 332 14.26 -19.26 5.99
C PHE A 332 15.37 -19.76 6.94
N PHE A 333 16.62 -19.36 6.69
CA PHE A 333 17.76 -19.81 7.50
C PHE A 333 18.12 -18.86 8.65
N TRP A 334 18.02 -17.54 8.44
CA TRP A 334 18.47 -16.53 9.40
C TRP A 334 17.36 -15.67 10.01
N GLY A 335 16.13 -15.75 9.50
CA GLY A 335 15.03 -14.90 9.95
C GLY A 335 14.75 -14.99 11.45
N LYS A 336 14.85 -16.18 12.04
CA LYS A 336 14.65 -16.38 13.49
C LYS A 336 15.59 -15.57 14.37
N TYR A 337 16.81 -15.26 13.91
CA TYR A 337 17.76 -14.48 14.72
C TYR A 337 17.39 -12.99 14.75
N MET A 338 16.59 -12.52 13.80
CA MET A 338 16.05 -11.15 13.82
C MET A 338 14.99 -10.97 14.92
N THR A 339 14.50 -12.04 15.54
CA THR A 339 13.55 -11.98 16.67
C THR A 339 14.07 -11.12 17.83
N VAL A 340 15.39 -11.15 18.06
CA VAL A 340 16.05 -10.41 19.15
C VAL A 340 15.92 -8.89 18.98
N LEU A 341 15.69 -8.41 17.75
CA LEU A 341 15.47 -6.99 17.49
C LEU A 341 14.10 -6.48 17.94
N PHE A 342 13.13 -7.39 18.13
CA PHE A 342 11.74 -7.05 18.39
C PHE A 342 11.20 -7.58 19.72
N VAL A 343 11.90 -8.52 20.36
CA VAL A 343 11.42 -9.24 21.54
C VAL A 343 12.53 -9.28 22.59
N SER A 344 12.18 -8.86 23.81
CA SER A 344 13.11 -8.78 24.95
C SER A 344 12.88 -9.88 26.00
N GLU A 345 11.66 -10.41 26.09
CA GLU A 345 11.24 -11.41 27.09
C GLU A 345 10.87 -12.73 26.40
N ASN A 346 11.06 -13.88 27.07
CA ASN A 346 10.73 -15.22 26.55
C ASN A 346 11.27 -15.50 25.13
N VAL A 347 12.46 -14.96 24.84
CA VAL A 347 13.04 -14.93 23.50
C VAL A 347 13.19 -16.33 22.91
N SER A 348 13.57 -17.36 23.70
CA SER A 348 13.74 -18.73 23.20
C SER A 348 12.41 -19.35 22.73
N GLU A 349 11.34 -19.18 23.50
CA GLU A 349 10.03 -19.75 23.20
C GLU A 349 9.37 -19.02 22.03
N ILE A 350 9.43 -17.69 22.02
CA ILE A 350 8.91 -16.85 20.94
C ILE A 350 9.68 -17.09 19.63
N MET A 351 10.99 -17.31 19.71
CA MET A 351 11.81 -17.59 18.52
C MET A 351 11.41 -18.88 17.82
N SER A 352 10.91 -19.89 18.54
CA SER A 352 10.38 -21.12 17.93
C SER A 352 9.12 -20.84 17.10
N TYR A 353 8.19 -20.03 17.62
CA TYR A 353 7.01 -19.60 16.87
C TYR A 353 7.38 -18.74 15.66
N VAL A 354 8.33 -17.81 15.82
CA VAL A 354 8.84 -16.99 14.72
C VAL A 354 9.46 -17.85 13.62
N ASP A 355 10.28 -18.84 13.98
CA ASP A 355 10.93 -19.74 13.03
C ASP A 355 9.91 -20.53 12.19
N ILE A 356 8.86 -21.07 12.81
CA ILE A 356 7.76 -21.76 12.10
C ILE A 356 7.08 -20.80 11.12
N CYS A 357 6.70 -19.61 11.60
CA CYS A 357 5.97 -18.63 10.78
C CYS A 357 6.81 -18.16 9.59
N LEU A 358 8.06 -17.75 9.82
CA LEU A 358 8.96 -17.25 8.78
C LEU A 358 9.29 -18.32 7.74
N LYS A 359 9.46 -19.59 8.13
CA LYS A 359 9.65 -20.68 7.17
C LYS A 359 8.43 -20.90 6.29
N CYS A 360 7.22 -20.88 6.86
CA CYS A 360 5.98 -21.00 6.10
C CYS A 360 5.85 -19.87 5.06
N VAL A 361 6.14 -18.63 5.48
CA VAL A 361 6.02 -17.45 4.65
C VAL A 361 7.13 -17.37 3.58
N ALA A 362 8.38 -17.64 3.95
CA ALA A 362 9.54 -17.54 3.06
C ALA A 362 9.42 -18.40 1.80
N VAL A 363 8.88 -19.62 1.93
CA VAL A 363 8.66 -20.53 0.78
C VAL A 363 7.61 -19.98 -0.19
N SER A 364 6.72 -19.11 0.29
CA SER A 364 5.60 -18.57 -0.49
C SER A 364 5.85 -17.16 -1.07
N PHE A 365 7.04 -16.57 -0.86
CA PHE A 365 7.37 -15.26 -1.40
C PHE A 365 7.30 -15.18 -2.93
N VAL A 366 7.54 -16.30 -3.63
CA VAL A 366 7.36 -16.40 -5.08
C VAL A 366 5.90 -16.09 -5.49
N PHE A 367 4.91 -16.58 -4.73
CA PHE A 367 3.51 -16.27 -5.00
C PHE A 367 3.17 -14.83 -4.65
N LEU A 368 3.74 -14.29 -3.57
CA LEU A 368 3.54 -12.89 -3.18
C LEU A 368 4.10 -11.92 -4.24
N ALA A 369 5.25 -12.26 -4.84
CA ALA A 369 5.85 -11.53 -5.93
C ALA A 369 4.89 -11.45 -7.13
N VAL A 370 4.34 -12.58 -7.57
CA VAL A 370 3.31 -12.64 -8.61
C VAL A 370 2.10 -11.79 -8.23
N VAL A 371 1.58 -11.94 -7.01
CA VAL A 371 0.41 -11.18 -6.55
C VAL A 371 0.64 -9.68 -6.71
N ASN A 372 1.76 -9.14 -6.25
CA ASN A 372 2.02 -7.70 -6.31
C ASN A 372 2.26 -7.18 -7.73
N VAL A 373 3.07 -7.88 -8.53
CA VAL A 373 3.41 -7.46 -9.90
C VAL A 373 2.17 -7.48 -10.79
N TYR A 374 1.41 -8.58 -10.77
CA TYR A 374 0.26 -8.76 -11.66
C TYR A 374 -0.94 -7.93 -11.24
N ARG A 375 -1.23 -7.84 -9.93
CA ARG A 375 -2.32 -6.99 -9.40
C ARG A 375 -2.16 -5.53 -9.80
N ASN A 376 -1.02 -4.95 -9.44
CA ASN A 376 -0.77 -3.54 -9.67
C ASN A 376 -0.58 -3.24 -11.16
N GLY A 377 0.08 -4.13 -11.91
CA GLY A 377 0.19 -3.99 -13.36
C GLY A 377 -1.18 -3.99 -14.07
N ILE A 378 -2.07 -4.93 -13.74
CA ILE A 378 -3.43 -5.00 -14.30
C ILE A 378 -4.26 -3.77 -13.89
N GLN A 379 -4.13 -3.30 -12.65
CA GLN A 379 -4.74 -2.04 -12.20
C GLN A 379 -4.23 -0.85 -13.01
N GLY A 380 -2.92 -0.76 -13.26
CA GLY A 380 -2.32 0.25 -14.13
C GLY A 380 -2.85 0.23 -15.56
N MET A 381 -3.21 -0.95 -16.07
CA MET A 381 -3.86 -1.10 -17.37
C MET A 381 -5.32 -0.60 -17.42
N GLY A 382 -5.87 -0.19 -16.27
CA GLY A 382 -7.23 0.35 -16.14
C GLY A 382 -8.28 -0.67 -15.69
N TYR A 383 -7.89 -1.90 -15.36
CA TYR A 383 -8.79 -2.93 -14.86
C TYR A 383 -8.79 -2.94 -13.32
N GLY A 384 -9.61 -2.09 -12.69
CA GLY A 384 -9.71 -2.04 -11.23
C GLY A 384 -10.45 -3.24 -10.60
N LEU A 385 -11.55 -3.68 -11.21
CA LEU A 385 -12.41 -4.73 -10.66
C LEU A 385 -11.77 -6.12 -10.68
N LEU A 386 -10.99 -6.45 -11.73
CA LEU A 386 -10.41 -7.79 -11.85
C LEU A 386 -9.48 -8.12 -10.67
N PRO A 387 -8.50 -7.27 -10.29
CA PRO A 387 -7.63 -7.59 -9.17
C PRO A 387 -8.31 -7.49 -7.80
N MET A 388 -9.43 -6.77 -7.69
CA MET A 388 -10.26 -6.81 -6.48
C MET A 388 -10.83 -8.22 -6.24
N THR A 389 -11.25 -8.94 -7.29
CA THR A 389 -11.72 -10.34 -7.14
C THR A 389 -10.60 -11.30 -6.70
N ALA A 390 -9.34 -11.01 -7.06
CA ALA A 390 -8.20 -11.73 -6.49
C ALA A 390 -8.04 -11.45 -4.99
N GLY A 391 -8.35 -10.24 -4.52
CA GLY A 391 -8.43 -9.94 -3.09
C GLY A 391 -9.50 -10.76 -2.36
N ILE A 392 -10.66 -10.97 -2.98
CA ILE A 392 -11.71 -11.85 -2.44
C ILE A 392 -11.21 -13.31 -2.37
N ALA A 393 -10.49 -13.77 -3.39
CA ALA A 393 -9.86 -15.10 -3.38
C ALA A 393 -8.80 -15.24 -2.28
N GLU A 394 -8.01 -14.19 -2.01
CA GLU A 394 -7.08 -14.18 -0.85
C GLU A 394 -7.83 -14.35 0.47
N LEU A 395 -8.93 -13.60 0.66
CA LEU A 395 -9.72 -13.71 1.88
C LEU A 395 -10.31 -15.11 2.04
N ALA A 396 -10.87 -15.68 0.97
CA ALA A 396 -11.37 -17.05 0.99
C ALA A 396 -10.25 -18.05 1.33
N GLY A 397 -9.07 -17.89 0.73
CA GLY A 397 -7.88 -18.69 1.04
C GLY A 397 -7.49 -18.65 2.51
N ARG A 398 -7.42 -17.44 3.09
CA ARG A 398 -7.13 -17.25 4.52
C ARG A 398 -8.18 -17.95 5.39
N CYS A 399 -9.46 -17.73 5.11
CA CYS A 399 -10.55 -18.32 5.88
C CYS A 399 -10.51 -19.85 5.83
N MET A 400 -10.32 -20.46 4.66
CA MET A 400 -10.26 -21.92 4.52
C MET A 400 -9.07 -22.51 5.29
N ALA A 401 -7.89 -21.89 5.18
CA ALA A 401 -6.70 -22.34 5.90
C ALA A 401 -6.86 -22.21 7.42
N VAL A 402 -7.41 -21.09 7.89
CA VAL A 402 -7.69 -20.86 9.31
C VAL A 402 -8.71 -21.86 9.84
N LEU A 403 -9.82 -22.10 9.14
CA LEU A 403 -10.83 -23.08 9.55
C LEU A 403 -10.23 -24.50 9.67
N ALA A 404 -9.42 -24.90 8.69
CA ALA A 404 -8.72 -26.18 8.73
C ALA A 404 -7.73 -26.24 9.90
N ALA A 405 -6.96 -25.17 10.14
CA ALA A 405 -5.97 -25.12 11.21
C ALA A 405 -6.59 -25.11 12.61
N SER A 406 -7.71 -24.40 12.79
CA SER A 406 -8.46 -24.34 14.05
C SER A 406 -9.04 -25.69 14.44
N HIS A 407 -9.39 -26.54 13.48
CA HIS A 407 -9.85 -27.91 13.78
C HIS A 407 -8.77 -28.77 14.44
N TYR A 408 -7.50 -28.55 14.08
CA TYR A 408 -6.35 -29.29 14.61
C TYR A 408 -5.57 -28.52 15.69
N GLY A 409 -5.98 -27.30 16.04
CA GLY A 409 -5.25 -26.43 16.97
C GLY A 409 -3.82 -26.09 16.53
N SER A 410 -3.54 -26.08 15.21
CA SER A 410 -2.17 -26.02 14.69
C SER A 410 -1.73 -24.58 14.40
N TYR A 411 -0.71 -24.08 15.12
CA TYR A 411 -0.06 -22.80 14.83
C TYR A 411 0.48 -22.74 13.40
N MET A 412 1.14 -23.81 12.94
CA MET A 412 1.67 -23.90 11.58
C MET A 412 0.56 -23.79 10.54
N GLY A 413 -0.60 -24.42 10.78
CA GLY A 413 -1.76 -24.29 9.89
C GLY A 413 -2.26 -22.85 9.77
N ILE A 414 -2.25 -22.09 10.87
CA ILE A 414 -2.61 -20.67 10.86
C ILE A 414 -1.55 -19.85 10.10
N CYS A 415 -0.26 -20.14 10.29
CA CYS A 415 0.83 -19.52 9.53
C CYS A 415 0.74 -19.78 8.02
N LEU A 416 0.17 -20.92 7.61
CA LEU A 416 -0.05 -21.25 6.20
C LEU A 416 -1.23 -20.50 5.56
N ALA A 417 -2.01 -19.73 6.33
CA ALA A 417 -3.13 -18.95 5.81
C ALA A 417 -2.71 -17.88 4.79
N SER A 418 -1.62 -17.15 5.06
CA SER A 418 -1.08 -16.16 4.12
C SER A 418 -0.52 -16.81 2.85
N PRO A 419 0.31 -17.87 2.92
CA PRO A 419 0.71 -18.66 1.75
C PRO A 419 -0.47 -19.17 0.91
N ALA A 420 -1.49 -19.77 1.54
CA ALA A 420 -2.66 -20.30 0.83
C ALA A 420 -3.42 -19.20 0.06
N ALA A 421 -3.55 -18.02 0.67
CA ALA A 421 -4.15 -16.86 0.06
C ALA A 421 -3.36 -16.37 -1.17
N TRP A 422 -2.03 -16.29 -1.07
CA TRP A 422 -1.18 -15.85 -2.18
C TRP A 422 -1.18 -16.85 -3.34
N VAL A 423 -1.20 -18.16 -3.06
CA VAL A 423 -1.30 -19.20 -4.10
C VAL A 423 -2.61 -19.06 -4.88
N LEU A 424 -3.75 -18.92 -4.20
CA LEU A 424 -5.05 -18.77 -4.87
C LEU A 424 -5.12 -17.47 -5.69
N ALA A 425 -4.62 -16.37 -5.13
CA ALA A 425 -4.65 -15.08 -5.80
C ALA A 425 -3.69 -15.00 -6.99
N SER A 426 -2.50 -15.57 -6.87
CA SER A 426 -1.52 -15.63 -7.97
C SER A 426 -2.06 -16.43 -9.15
N GLY A 427 -2.67 -17.59 -8.92
CA GLY A 427 -3.34 -18.37 -9.96
C GLY A 427 -4.42 -17.58 -10.69
N LEU A 428 -5.31 -16.90 -9.96
CA LEU A 428 -6.36 -16.09 -10.55
C LEU A 428 -5.81 -14.90 -11.35
N LEU A 429 -4.80 -14.20 -10.82
CA LEU A 429 -4.16 -13.05 -11.48
C LEU A 429 -3.43 -13.45 -12.77
N LEU A 430 -2.76 -14.60 -12.77
CA LEU A 430 -2.13 -15.14 -13.98
C LEU A 430 -3.17 -15.48 -15.06
N VAL A 431 -4.27 -16.15 -14.68
CA VAL A 431 -5.38 -16.43 -15.63
C VAL A 431 -5.96 -15.14 -16.19
N MET A 432 -6.18 -14.12 -15.35
CA MET A 432 -6.67 -12.81 -15.79
C MET A 432 -5.69 -12.14 -16.76
N TYR A 433 -4.40 -12.14 -16.44
CA TYR A 433 -3.36 -11.59 -17.29
C TYR A 433 -3.36 -12.24 -18.68
N PHE A 434 -3.32 -13.58 -18.75
CA PHE A 434 -3.31 -14.27 -20.04
C PHE A 434 -4.59 -14.02 -20.84
N ARG A 435 -5.76 -13.93 -20.18
CA ARG A 435 -7.02 -13.56 -20.84
C ARG A 435 -6.97 -12.14 -21.42
N ILE A 436 -6.48 -11.16 -20.66
CA ILE A 436 -6.34 -9.77 -21.12
C ILE A 436 -5.37 -9.70 -22.31
N MET A 437 -4.20 -10.34 -22.21
CA MET A 437 -3.22 -10.36 -23.29
C MET A 437 -3.73 -11.07 -24.54
N HIS A 438 -4.51 -12.14 -24.38
CA HIS A 438 -5.17 -12.82 -25.49
C HIS A 438 -6.22 -11.93 -26.16
N GLN A 439 -7.02 -11.19 -25.40
CA GLN A 439 -7.97 -10.21 -25.96
C GLN A 439 -7.25 -9.11 -26.75
N TYR A 440 -6.11 -8.60 -26.27
CA TYR A 440 -5.31 -7.64 -27.03
C TYR A 440 -4.74 -8.24 -28.31
N LYS A 441 -4.29 -9.51 -28.27
CA LYS A 441 -3.84 -10.23 -29.47
C LYS A 441 -4.96 -10.35 -30.51
N MET A 442 -6.15 -10.76 -30.09
CA MET A 442 -7.31 -10.92 -30.98
C MET A 442 -7.76 -9.61 -31.62
N LYS A 443 -7.49 -8.46 -30.98
CA LYS A 443 -7.79 -7.13 -31.51
C LYS A 443 -6.66 -6.51 -32.35
N GLY A 444 -5.60 -7.26 -32.66
CA GLY A 444 -4.42 -6.74 -33.38
C GLY A 444 -3.53 -5.80 -32.56
N MET A 445 -3.91 -5.50 -31.31
CA MET A 445 -3.27 -4.49 -30.45
C MET A 445 -1.89 -4.90 -29.90
N LEU A 446 -1.35 -6.05 -30.32
CA LEU A 446 0.06 -6.39 -30.06
C LEU A 446 1.01 -5.74 -31.08
N ASN A 447 0.49 -5.30 -32.22
CA ASN A 447 1.18 -4.40 -33.13
C ASN A 447 1.02 -2.97 -32.58
N ASP A 448 2.12 -2.35 -32.17
CA ASP A 448 2.10 -1.03 -31.52
C ASP A 448 1.45 0.05 -32.41
N GLU A 449 1.51 -0.09 -33.75
CA GLU A 449 0.84 0.82 -34.70
C GLU A 449 -0.70 0.77 -34.58
N GLU A 450 -1.32 -0.41 -34.72
CA GLU A 450 -2.78 -0.59 -34.61
C GLU A 450 -3.30 -0.25 -33.20
N ALA A 451 -2.55 -0.65 -32.17
CA ALA A 451 -2.86 -0.33 -30.78
C ALA A 451 -2.85 1.17 -30.53
N SER A 452 -1.88 1.89 -31.10
CA SER A 452 -1.79 3.34 -30.97
C SER A 452 -2.99 4.04 -31.62
N VAL A 453 -3.51 3.56 -32.75
CA VAL A 453 -4.68 4.15 -33.42
C VAL A 453 -5.94 3.98 -32.57
N ILE A 454 -6.18 2.77 -32.06
CA ILE A 454 -7.39 2.45 -31.27
C ILE A 454 -7.35 3.16 -29.91
N LEU A 455 -6.20 3.13 -29.22
CA LEU A 455 -6.08 3.70 -27.89
C LEU A 455 -5.94 5.21 -27.93
N LYS A 456 -5.19 5.81 -28.87
CA LYS A 456 -5.16 7.28 -28.98
C LYS A 456 -6.55 7.84 -29.13
N LYS A 457 -7.44 7.25 -29.96
CA LYS A 457 -8.83 7.69 -30.10
C LYS A 457 -9.65 7.68 -28.79
N ARG A 458 -9.23 6.91 -27.78
CA ARG A 458 -9.83 6.88 -26.44
C ARG A 458 -9.24 7.91 -25.47
N TYR A 459 -8.02 8.39 -25.75
CA TYR A 459 -7.25 9.29 -24.88
C TYR A 459 -7.00 10.69 -25.48
N THR A 460 -7.32 10.91 -26.76
CA THR A 460 -7.45 12.21 -27.45
C THR A 460 -8.91 12.60 -27.50
#